data_AF-A0A2S8D875-F1
#
_entry.id   AF-A0A2S8D875-F1
#
_cell.length_a   1.000
_cell.length_b   1.000
_cell.length_c   1.000
_cell.angle_alpha   90.00
_cell.angle_beta   90.00
_cell.angle_gamma   90.00
#
_symmetry.space_group_name_H-M   'P 1'
#
loop_
_entity.id
_entity.type
_entity.pdbx_description
1 polymer ?
#
loop_
_entity_poly.entity_id
_entity_poly.type
_entity_poly.pdbx_seq_one_letter_code
_entity_poly.pdbx_strand_id
1 'polypeptide(L)'
;MGVIRVYEDSTDGSLNDFLGATNIDLRPESLKKFEELAQQAQQSAGSAAGNARQTAQDVTAAATARDDAQRFAEKARQDATVTAENRKATAEDVTSTGANAAAAGQSAQDAAGYARAAEQAKNDIDAALTGTLKMANHLSEIAAAGEKAQQKSRDNLGLKSAATMEAQSDIYDRTKGRLAIPGAFGFGCAFLPEDVIRFDTKSDFLAWVRNALPGEYSVAGPYDIIIPDTRFEGVLSIRWTDARPETTEPRYRAKSLTFYGINGPIYHTRYCYWPISRLTGWV
;
A
#
# COMPACT_ATOMS: atom_id res chain seq x y z
N MET A 1 -36.13 -19.21 131.35
CA MET A 1 -36.35 -20.25 132.38
C MET A 1 -36.64 -21.55 131.66
N GLY A 2 -35.74 -22.53 131.75
CA GLY A 2 -35.92 -23.87 131.20
C GLY A 2 -36.53 -24.79 132.26
N VAL A 3 -37.56 -25.54 131.89
CA VAL A 3 -38.23 -26.50 132.77
C VAL A 3 -37.50 -27.83 132.67
N ILE A 4 -36.93 -28.30 133.78
CA ILE A 4 -36.36 -29.66 133.89
C ILE A 4 -37.47 -30.56 134.42
N ARG A 5 -37.80 -31.63 133.71
CA ARG A 5 -38.74 -32.66 134.15
C ARG A 5 -37.98 -33.96 134.39
N VAL A 6 -38.00 -34.42 135.64
CA VAL A 6 -37.42 -35.69 136.06
C VAL A 6 -38.58 -36.66 136.27
N TYR A 7 -38.54 -37.81 135.61
CA TYR A 7 -39.60 -38.80 135.63
C TYR A 7 -39.35 -39.84 136.72
N GLU A 8 -40.39 -40.52 137.19
CA GLU A 8 -40.35 -41.42 138.35
C GLU A 8 -39.47 -42.68 138.12
N ASP A 9 -39.14 -42.98 136.87
CA ASP A 9 -38.21 -44.02 136.44
C ASP A 9 -36.76 -43.53 136.26
N SER A 10 -36.48 -42.26 136.60
CA SER A 10 -35.13 -41.70 136.51
C SER A 10 -34.24 -42.29 137.59
N THR A 11 -33.10 -42.85 137.17
CA THR A 11 -32.08 -43.43 138.05
C THR A 11 -31.46 -42.37 138.96
N ASP A 12 -31.29 -42.70 140.25
CA ASP A 12 -30.68 -41.81 141.25
C ASP A 12 -29.25 -41.38 140.83
N GLY A 13 -28.98 -40.07 140.87
CA GLY A 13 -27.69 -39.47 140.52
C GLY A 13 -27.60 -38.02 140.98
N SER A 14 -26.40 -37.43 141.00
CA SER A 14 -26.20 -36.05 141.46
C SER A 14 -26.59 -35.03 140.38
N LEU A 15 -26.96 -33.80 140.76
CA LEU A 15 -27.28 -32.73 139.80
C LEU A 15 -26.10 -32.42 138.85
N ASN A 16 -24.87 -32.66 139.32
CA ASN A 16 -23.67 -32.53 138.49
C ASN A 16 -23.55 -33.66 137.45
N ASP A 17 -24.11 -34.84 137.72
CA ASP A 17 -24.23 -35.92 136.71
C ASP A 17 -25.23 -35.56 135.61
N PHE A 18 -26.29 -34.82 135.96
CA PHE A 18 -27.30 -34.33 135.00
C PHE A 18 -26.85 -33.11 134.18
N LEU A 19 -26.06 -32.20 134.77
CA LEU A 19 -25.61 -30.96 134.10
C LEU A 19 -24.21 -31.08 133.47
N GLY A 20 -23.37 -31.97 134.01
CA GLY A 20 -21.94 -32.09 133.67
C GLY A 20 -21.61 -33.28 132.77
N ALA A 21 -22.58 -34.11 132.38
CA ALA A 21 -22.38 -35.17 131.41
C ALA A 21 -22.20 -34.60 129.98
N THR A 22 -21.12 -33.87 129.76
CA THR A 22 -20.40 -34.03 128.50
C THR A 22 -19.82 -35.45 128.58
N ASN A 23 -20.67 -36.44 128.27
CA ASN A 23 -20.31 -37.85 128.23
C ASN A 23 -19.41 -38.07 127.01
N ILE A 24 -18.23 -37.44 127.04
CA ILE A 24 -17.17 -37.65 126.08
C ILE A 24 -16.56 -38.96 126.50
N ASP A 25 -16.93 -40.00 125.77
CA ASP A 25 -16.42 -41.34 125.98
C ASP A 25 -14.93 -41.36 125.62
N LEU A 26 -14.07 -41.20 126.63
CA LEU A 26 -12.61 -41.19 126.52
C LEU A 26 -12.00 -42.60 126.49
N ARG A 27 -12.83 -43.66 126.43
CA ARG A 27 -12.32 -45.02 126.26
C ARG A 27 -11.57 -45.13 124.92
N PRO A 28 -10.49 -45.93 124.83
CA PRO A 28 -9.64 -45.99 123.64
C PRO A 28 -10.39 -46.21 122.32
N GLU A 29 -11.48 -46.99 122.36
CA GLU A 29 -12.32 -47.30 121.19
C GLU A 29 -13.11 -46.08 120.66
N SER A 30 -13.56 -45.18 121.53
CA SER A 30 -14.36 -44.00 121.14
C SER A 30 -13.47 -42.85 120.66
N LEU A 31 -12.26 -42.72 121.23
CA LEU A 31 -11.21 -41.85 120.71
C LEU A 31 -10.74 -42.31 119.32
N LYS A 32 -10.60 -43.63 119.11
CA LYS A 32 -10.26 -44.21 117.81
C LYS A 32 -11.31 -43.92 116.74
N LYS A 33 -12.61 -43.99 117.08
CA LYS A 33 -13.69 -43.59 116.16
C LYS A 33 -13.68 -42.10 115.84
N PHE A 34 -13.40 -41.24 116.84
CA PHE A 34 -13.26 -39.80 116.60
C PHE A 34 -12.05 -39.47 115.72
N GLU A 35 -10.95 -40.18 115.91
CA GLU A 35 -9.73 -40.06 115.10
C GLU A 35 -9.95 -40.55 113.66
N GLU A 36 -10.65 -41.68 113.47
CA GLU A 36 -11.09 -42.16 112.15
C GLU A 36 -12.01 -41.15 111.46
N LEU A 37 -12.95 -40.53 112.19
CA LEU A 37 -13.83 -39.50 111.64
C LEU A 37 -13.06 -38.23 111.25
N ALA A 38 -12.10 -37.80 112.07
CA ALA A 38 -11.23 -36.67 111.76
C ALA A 38 -10.33 -36.94 110.54
N GLN A 39 -9.78 -38.16 110.44
CA GLN A 39 -9.02 -38.59 109.26
C GLN A 39 -9.91 -38.64 108.01
N GLN A 40 -11.15 -39.13 108.13
CA GLN A 40 -12.11 -39.17 107.01
C GLN A 40 -12.54 -37.76 106.57
N ALA A 41 -12.75 -36.83 107.52
CA ALA A 41 -13.04 -35.43 107.24
C ALA A 41 -11.84 -34.74 106.57
N GLN A 42 -10.61 -35.04 107.00
CA GLN A 42 -9.40 -34.49 106.40
C GLN A 42 -9.12 -35.07 105.01
N GLN A 43 -9.38 -36.36 104.78
CA GLN A 43 -9.39 -36.96 103.44
C GLN A 43 -10.46 -36.34 102.55
N SER A 44 -11.68 -36.14 103.05
CA SER A 44 -12.76 -35.50 102.29
C SER A 44 -12.42 -34.06 101.91
N ALA A 45 -11.85 -33.29 102.83
CA ALA A 45 -11.36 -31.93 102.57
C ALA A 45 -10.22 -31.92 101.54
N GLY A 46 -9.29 -32.89 101.61
CA GLY A 46 -8.22 -33.08 100.64
C GLY A 46 -8.75 -33.39 99.24
N SER A 47 -9.71 -34.32 99.13
CA SER A 47 -10.40 -34.64 97.88
C SER A 47 -11.16 -33.44 97.32
N ALA A 48 -11.86 -32.68 98.17
CA ALA A 48 -12.56 -31.47 97.77
C ALA A 48 -11.59 -30.38 97.25
N ALA A 49 -10.44 -30.18 97.91
CA ALA A 49 -9.41 -29.26 97.44
C ALA A 49 -8.78 -29.72 96.12
N GLY A 50 -8.56 -31.03 95.95
CA GLY A 50 -8.12 -31.64 94.70
C GLY A 50 -9.10 -31.39 93.56
N ASN A 51 -10.39 -31.66 93.79
CA ASN A 51 -11.46 -31.39 92.83
C ASN A 51 -11.54 -29.90 92.47
N ALA A 52 -11.45 -29.00 93.45
CA ALA A 52 -11.46 -27.56 93.21
C ALA A 52 -10.28 -27.11 92.32
N ARG A 53 -9.07 -27.66 92.54
CA ARG A 53 -7.91 -27.40 91.68
C ARG A 53 -8.14 -27.92 90.26
N GLN A 54 -8.70 -29.12 90.10
CA GLN A 54 -9.04 -29.66 88.79
C GLN A 54 -10.08 -28.78 88.09
N THR A 55 -11.15 -28.37 88.77
CA THR A 55 -12.14 -27.46 88.22
C THR A 55 -11.53 -26.12 87.78
N ALA A 56 -10.58 -25.56 88.54
CA ALA A 56 -9.88 -24.35 88.14
C ALA A 56 -9.04 -24.55 86.86
N GLN A 57 -8.39 -25.71 86.71
CA GLN A 57 -7.67 -26.09 85.49
C GLN A 57 -8.64 -26.25 84.32
N ASP A 58 -9.78 -26.92 84.52
CA ASP A 58 -10.80 -27.14 83.50
C ASP A 58 -11.41 -25.80 83.03
N VAL A 59 -11.69 -24.88 83.96
CA VAL A 59 -12.16 -23.52 83.64
C VAL A 59 -11.12 -22.76 82.81
N THR A 60 -9.83 -22.89 83.14
CA THR A 60 -8.74 -22.27 82.38
C THR A 60 -8.64 -22.88 80.98
N ALA A 61 -8.70 -24.20 80.86
CA ALA A 61 -8.70 -24.90 79.58
C ALA A 61 -9.91 -24.51 78.72
N ALA A 62 -11.10 -24.39 79.32
CA ALA A 62 -12.30 -23.94 78.65
C ALA A 62 -12.20 -22.48 78.17
N ALA A 63 -11.57 -21.60 78.96
CA ALA A 63 -11.30 -20.22 78.55
C ALA A 63 -10.37 -20.17 77.34
N THR A 64 -9.25 -20.91 77.37
CA THR A 64 -8.30 -21.00 76.24
C THR A 64 -8.98 -21.56 74.99
N ALA A 65 -9.76 -22.63 75.12
CA ALA A 65 -10.50 -23.22 74.00
C ALA A 65 -11.51 -22.25 73.40
N ARG A 66 -12.16 -21.42 74.22
CA ARG A 66 -13.08 -20.37 73.75
C ARG A 66 -12.33 -19.28 72.97
N ASP A 67 -11.18 -18.84 73.47
CA ASP A 67 -10.40 -17.79 72.81
C ASP A 67 -9.81 -18.29 71.48
N ASP A 68 -9.35 -19.54 71.41
CA ASP A 68 -8.94 -20.19 70.17
C ASP A 68 -10.11 -20.33 69.18
N ALA A 69 -11.30 -20.73 69.66
CA ALA A 69 -12.49 -20.80 68.83
C ALA A 69 -12.88 -19.43 68.26
N GLN A 70 -12.77 -18.35 69.04
CA GLN A 70 -12.98 -16.99 68.55
C GLN A 70 -11.94 -16.61 67.49
N ARG A 71 -10.67 -16.96 67.71
CA ARG A 71 -9.59 -16.68 66.75
C ARG A 71 -9.79 -17.41 65.43
N PHE A 72 -10.17 -18.69 65.47
CA PHE A 72 -10.47 -19.47 64.27
C PHE A 72 -11.72 -18.96 63.55
N ALA A 73 -12.76 -18.56 64.29
CA ALA A 73 -13.94 -17.95 63.71
C ALA A 73 -13.61 -16.63 62.98
N GLU A 74 -12.74 -15.81 63.57
CA GLU A 74 -12.30 -14.55 62.94
C GLU A 74 -11.47 -14.81 61.69
N LYS A 75 -10.53 -15.78 61.74
CA LYS A 75 -9.76 -16.19 60.56
C LYS A 75 -10.66 -16.73 59.44
N ALA A 76 -11.65 -17.55 59.77
CA ALA A 76 -12.62 -18.06 58.80
C ALA A 76 -13.45 -16.93 58.15
N ARG A 77 -13.79 -15.87 58.90
CA ARG A 77 -14.46 -14.68 58.36
C ARG A 77 -13.55 -13.89 57.40
N GLN A 78 -12.27 -13.74 57.74
CA GLN A 78 -11.29 -13.10 56.87
C GLN A 78 -11.10 -13.89 55.57
N ASP A 79 -10.88 -15.21 55.67
CA ASP A 79 -10.74 -16.10 54.51
C ASP A 79 -12.00 -16.08 53.62
N ALA A 80 -13.19 -16.04 54.23
CA ALA A 80 -14.45 -15.91 53.50
C ALA A 80 -14.56 -14.56 52.75
N THR A 81 -14.08 -13.47 53.36
CA THR A 81 -14.04 -12.13 52.74
C THR A 81 -13.10 -12.11 51.54
N VAL A 82 -11.87 -12.61 51.71
CA VAL A 82 -10.89 -12.73 50.62
C VAL A 82 -11.40 -13.61 49.49
N THR A 83 -12.07 -14.72 49.82
CA THR A 83 -12.69 -15.60 48.82
C THR A 83 -13.80 -14.90 48.05
N ALA A 84 -14.61 -14.07 48.71
CA ALA A 84 -15.66 -13.29 48.05
C ALA A 84 -15.08 -12.24 47.10
N GLU A 85 -14.02 -11.54 47.52
CA GLU A 85 -13.31 -10.57 46.66
C GLU A 85 -12.67 -11.25 45.45
N ASN A 86 -11.99 -12.39 45.64
CA ASN A 86 -11.41 -13.16 44.55
C ASN A 86 -12.46 -13.65 43.55
N ARG A 87 -13.65 -14.06 44.01
CA ARG A 87 -14.76 -14.43 43.11
C ARG A 87 -15.27 -13.23 42.32
N LYS A 88 -15.32 -12.04 42.92
CA LYS A 88 -15.70 -10.82 42.22
C LYS A 88 -14.69 -10.47 41.12
N ALA A 89 -13.40 -10.48 41.44
CA ALA A 89 -12.33 -10.27 40.46
C ALA A 89 -12.40 -11.31 39.32
N THR A 90 -12.61 -12.58 39.65
CA THR A 90 -12.79 -13.65 38.64
C THR A 90 -13.99 -13.38 37.73
N ALA A 91 -15.11 -12.88 38.26
CA ALA A 91 -16.28 -12.54 37.45
C ALA A 91 -16.01 -11.37 36.50
N GLU A 92 -15.24 -10.36 36.94
CA GLU A 92 -14.79 -9.24 36.11
C GLU A 92 -13.83 -9.69 34.99
N ASP A 93 -12.91 -10.61 35.29
CA ASP A 93 -12.00 -11.21 34.30
C ASP A 93 -12.75 -12.04 33.26
N VAL A 94 -13.75 -12.82 33.67
CA VAL A 94 -14.61 -13.59 32.75
C VAL A 94 -15.39 -12.64 31.82
N THR A 95 -15.90 -11.53 32.36
CA THR A 95 -16.60 -10.51 31.58
C THR A 95 -15.67 -9.87 30.55
N SER A 96 -14.46 -9.49 30.96
CA SER A 96 -13.44 -8.90 30.08
C SER A 96 -12.98 -9.89 28.99
N THR A 97 -12.84 -11.16 29.35
CA THR A 97 -12.51 -12.24 28.41
C THR A 97 -13.60 -12.41 27.37
N GLY A 98 -14.87 -12.35 27.77
CA GLY A 98 -16.01 -12.38 26.85
C GLY A 98 -16.00 -11.22 25.86
N ALA A 99 -15.72 -9.99 26.34
CA ALA A 99 -15.59 -8.81 25.48
C ALA A 99 -14.42 -8.94 24.48
N ASN A 100 -13.27 -9.44 24.93
CA ASN A 100 -12.11 -9.68 24.08
C ASN A 100 -12.39 -10.75 23.01
N ALA A 101 -13.10 -11.82 23.36
CA ALA A 101 -13.51 -12.85 22.41
C ALA A 101 -14.46 -12.29 21.32
N ALA A 102 -15.41 -11.44 21.72
CA ALA A 102 -16.29 -10.75 20.77
C ALA A 102 -15.52 -9.81 19.83
N ALA A 103 -14.58 -9.02 20.37
CA ALA A 103 -13.73 -8.13 19.57
C ALA A 103 -12.83 -8.90 18.58
N ALA A 104 -12.28 -10.04 18.99
CA ALA A 104 -11.52 -10.92 18.11
C ALA A 104 -12.40 -11.50 17.00
N GLY A 105 -13.65 -11.89 17.33
CA GLY A 105 -14.65 -12.32 16.35
C GLY A 105 -14.97 -11.25 15.31
N GLN A 106 -15.16 -10.01 15.74
CA GLN A 106 -15.39 -8.87 14.83
C GLN A 106 -14.16 -8.62 13.94
N SER A 107 -12.96 -8.62 14.52
CA SER A 107 -11.72 -8.41 13.76
C SER A 107 -11.52 -9.46 12.68
N ALA A 108 -11.89 -10.72 12.96
CA ALA A 108 -11.85 -11.80 11.97
C ALA A 108 -12.87 -11.59 10.84
N GLN A 109 -14.07 -11.09 11.15
CA GLN A 109 -15.09 -10.75 10.15
C GLN A 109 -14.63 -9.59 9.26
N ASP A 110 -14.05 -8.54 9.85
CA ASP A 110 -13.52 -7.39 9.12
C ASP A 110 -12.38 -7.82 8.19
N ALA A 111 -11.45 -8.65 8.68
CA ALA A 111 -10.37 -9.22 7.87
C ALA A 111 -10.91 -10.03 6.68
N ALA A 112 -11.94 -10.85 6.89
CA ALA A 112 -12.61 -11.57 5.81
C ALA A 112 -13.33 -10.62 4.83
N GLY A 113 -13.85 -9.49 5.31
CA GLY A 113 -14.41 -8.42 4.48
C GLY A 113 -13.35 -7.78 3.57
N TYR A 114 -12.21 -7.39 4.14
CA TYR A 114 -11.09 -6.83 3.39
C TYR A 114 -10.52 -7.81 2.36
N ALA A 115 -10.40 -9.10 2.71
CA ALA A 115 -9.95 -10.13 1.76
C ALA A 115 -10.87 -10.24 0.54
N ARG A 116 -12.21 -10.24 0.75
CA ARG A 116 -13.19 -10.26 -0.35
C ARG A 116 -13.12 -8.98 -1.18
N ALA A 117 -12.96 -7.82 -0.54
CA ALA A 117 -12.83 -6.54 -1.24
C ALA A 117 -11.55 -6.51 -2.10
N ALA A 118 -10.44 -7.06 -1.61
CA ALA A 118 -9.20 -7.18 -2.37
C ALA A 118 -9.34 -8.14 -3.57
N GLU A 119 -10.00 -9.28 -3.38
CA GLU A 119 -10.30 -10.22 -4.48
C GLU A 119 -11.17 -9.55 -5.56
N GLN A 120 -12.20 -8.81 -5.15
CA GLN A 120 -13.05 -8.06 -6.09
C GLN A 120 -12.25 -6.99 -6.83
N ALA A 121 -11.46 -6.19 -6.12
CA ALA A 121 -10.63 -5.16 -6.73
C ALA A 121 -9.64 -5.74 -7.75
N LYS A 122 -9.04 -6.91 -7.47
CA LYS A 122 -8.21 -7.64 -8.41
C LYS A 122 -9.00 -8.04 -9.67
N ASN A 123 -10.19 -8.61 -9.51
CA ASN A 123 -11.04 -8.99 -10.64
C ASN A 123 -11.45 -7.78 -11.50
N ASP A 124 -11.76 -6.64 -10.86
CA ASP A 124 -12.11 -5.39 -11.54
C ASP A 124 -10.91 -4.84 -12.33
N ILE A 125 -9.70 -4.90 -11.75
CA ILE A 125 -8.45 -4.53 -12.43
C ILE A 125 -8.21 -5.44 -13.63
N ASP A 126 -8.36 -6.76 -13.49
CA ASP A 126 -8.16 -7.71 -14.59
C ASP A 126 -9.16 -7.47 -15.73
N ALA A 127 -10.41 -7.16 -15.40
CA ALA A 127 -11.43 -6.80 -16.38
C ALA A 127 -11.10 -5.48 -17.11
N ALA A 128 -10.70 -4.45 -16.36
CA ALA A 128 -10.32 -3.15 -16.92
C ALA A 128 -9.06 -3.24 -17.80
N LEU A 129 -8.06 -4.01 -17.36
CA LEU A 129 -6.84 -4.25 -18.10
C LEU A 129 -7.11 -5.06 -19.37
N THR A 130 -7.96 -6.10 -19.30
CA THR A 130 -8.39 -6.87 -20.47
C THR A 130 -9.11 -5.98 -21.48
N GLY A 131 -9.99 -5.07 -21.04
CA GLY A 131 -10.67 -4.12 -21.93
C GLY A 131 -9.70 -3.11 -22.56
N THR A 132 -8.79 -2.54 -21.76
CA THR A 132 -7.86 -1.50 -22.20
C THR A 132 -6.74 -2.02 -23.09
N LEU A 133 -6.17 -3.19 -22.77
CA LEU A 133 -5.17 -3.83 -23.61
C LEU A 133 -5.77 -4.35 -24.91
N LYS A 134 -7.03 -4.80 -24.92
CA LYS A 134 -7.76 -5.04 -26.18
C LYS A 134 -7.84 -3.77 -27.03
N MET A 135 -8.09 -2.60 -26.42
CA MET A 135 -8.05 -1.32 -27.14
C MET A 135 -6.68 -0.98 -27.74
N ALA A 136 -5.58 -1.18 -27.01
CA ALA A 136 -4.24 -1.02 -27.57
C ALA A 136 -3.94 -2.05 -28.67
N ASN A 137 -4.45 -3.28 -28.51
CA ASN A 137 -4.36 -4.33 -29.51
C ASN A 137 -5.21 -4.02 -30.75
N HIS A 138 -6.28 -3.23 -30.66
CA HIS A 138 -7.15 -2.94 -31.80
C HIS A 138 -6.44 -2.25 -32.97
N LEU A 139 -5.36 -1.47 -32.73
CA LEU A 139 -4.56 -0.91 -33.84
C LEU A 139 -3.71 -1.97 -34.53
N SER A 140 -3.08 -2.86 -33.76
CA SER A 140 -2.38 -4.04 -34.29
C SER A 140 -3.33 -5.03 -34.96
N GLU A 141 -4.56 -5.16 -34.45
CA GLU A 141 -5.63 -5.97 -35.03
C GLU A 141 -6.15 -5.36 -36.33
N ILE A 142 -6.27 -4.03 -36.45
CA ILE A 142 -6.60 -3.39 -37.74
C ILE A 142 -5.49 -3.67 -38.76
N ALA A 143 -4.22 -3.63 -38.35
CA ALA A 143 -3.10 -4.00 -39.20
C ALA A 143 -3.18 -5.48 -39.62
N ALA A 144 -3.37 -6.39 -38.66
CA ALA A 144 -3.47 -7.84 -38.87
C ALA A 144 -4.73 -8.27 -39.65
N ALA A 145 -5.84 -7.54 -39.51
CA ALA A 145 -7.11 -7.78 -40.21
C ALA A 145 -7.05 -7.41 -41.71
N GLY A 146 -5.94 -6.82 -42.15
CA GLY A 146 -5.65 -6.59 -43.56
C GLY A 146 -6.24 -5.31 -44.15
N GLU A 147 -6.03 -5.12 -45.45
CA GLU A 147 -6.22 -3.84 -46.14
C GLU A 147 -7.64 -3.27 -46.03
N LYS A 148 -8.68 -4.11 -46.03
CA LYS A 148 -10.08 -3.67 -45.90
C LYS A 148 -10.37 -3.01 -44.56
N ALA A 149 -9.83 -3.57 -43.47
CA ALA A 149 -10.01 -3.02 -42.12
C ALA A 149 -9.27 -1.68 -41.99
N GLN A 150 -8.05 -1.61 -42.53
CA GLN A 150 -7.26 -0.38 -42.57
C GLN A 150 -7.96 0.70 -43.41
N GLN A 151 -8.55 0.35 -44.56
CA GLN A 151 -9.31 1.30 -45.38
C GLN A 151 -10.53 1.83 -44.63
N LYS A 152 -11.34 0.96 -44.02
CA LYS A 152 -12.51 1.38 -43.23
C LYS A 152 -12.10 2.28 -42.05
N SER A 153 -10.97 2.01 -41.42
CA SER A 153 -10.41 2.87 -40.36
C SER A 153 -10.05 4.26 -40.90
N ARG A 154 -9.37 4.34 -42.05
CA ARG A 154 -9.08 5.61 -42.74
C ARG A 154 -10.36 6.38 -43.11
N ASP A 155 -11.36 5.69 -43.65
CA ASP A 155 -12.64 6.29 -44.05
C ASP A 155 -13.37 6.91 -42.84
N ASN A 156 -13.39 6.21 -41.70
CA ASN A 156 -13.99 6.72 -40.46
C ASN A 156 -13.27 7.96 -39.90
N LEU A 157 -11.97 8.10 -40.18
CA LEU A 157 -11.17 9.28 -39.82
C LEU A 157 -11.25 10.39 -40.87
N GLY A 158 -11.96 10.17 -41.99
CA GLY A 158 -12.04 11.11 -43.11
C GLY A 158 -10.74 11.24 -43.92
N LEU A 159 -9.81 10.30 -43.78
CA LEU A 159 -8.55 10.29 -44.52
C LEU A 159 -8.79 9.89 -45.98
N LYS A 160 -8.19 10.63 -46.90
CA LYS A 160 -8.32 10.42 -48.35
C LYS A 160 -7.09 9.70 -48.93
N SER A 161 -7.11 9.41 -50.22
CA SER A 161 -6.07 8.66 -50.94
C SER A 161 -4.64 9.17 -50.72
N ALA A 162 -4.44 10.47 -50.53
CA ALA A 162 -3.12 11.05 -50.26
C ALA A 162 -2.46 10.49 -48.98
N ALA A 163 -3.25 10.06 -48.00
CA ALA A 163 -2.73 9.52 -46.73
C ALA A 163 -2.03 8.16 -46.87
N THR A 164 -2.11 7.52 -48.04
CA THR A 164 -1.46 6.22 -48.32
C THR A 164 -0.38 6.33 -49.39
N MET A 165 -0.02 7.54 -49.81
CA MET A 165 0.92 7.79 -50.90
C MET A 165 2.23 8.32 -50.34
N GLU A 166 3.34 7.73 -50.78
CA GLU A 166 4.69 8.23 -50.46
C GLU A 166 4.98 9.51 -51.25
N ALA A 167 5.80 10.40 -50.68
CA ALA A 167 6.34 11.53 -51.43
C ALA A 167 7.33 11.05 -52.52
N GLN A 168 7.48 11.82 -53.58
CA GLN A 168 8.56 11.63 -54.54
C GLN A 168 9.93 11.69 -53.84
N SER A 169 10.90 10.88 -54.29
CA SER A 169 12.27 10.91 -53.75
C SER A 169 13.04 12.17 -54.17
N ASP A 170 12.74 12.70 -55.35
CA ASP A 170 13.29 13.94 -55.91
C ASP A 170 12.34 14.50 -56.98
N ILE A 171 12.68 15.66 -57.55
CA ILE A 171 11.82 16.36 -58.53
C ILE A 171 11.71 15.65 -59.89
N TYR A 172 12.51 14.61 -60.12
CA TYR A 172 12.56 13.82 -61.34
C TYR A 172 11.85 12.46 -61.19
N ASP A 173 11.52 12.03 -59.97
CA ASP A 173 10.85 10.75 -59.67
C ASP A 173 9.51 10.62 -60.42
N ARG A 174 9.46 9.76 -61.44
CA ARG A 174 8.24 9.52 -62.24
C ARG A 174 7.40 8.33 -61.73
N THR A 175 7.68 7.81 -60.54
CA THR A 175 6.95 6.64 -60.00
C THR A 175 5.48 6.96 -59.84
N LYS A 176 4.62 6.20 -60.54
CA LYS A 176 3.16 6.35 -60.45
C LYS A 176 2.68 6.13 -59.01
N GLY A 177 1.82 7.02 -58.52
CA GLY A 177 1.20 6.87 -57.21
C GLY A 177 1.95 7.57 -56.06
N ARG A 178 2.88 8.49 -56.36
CA ARG A 178 3.55 9.33 -55.36
C ARG A 178 3.01 10.76 -55.31
N LEU A 179 3.15 11.40 -54.14
CA LEU A 179 2.81 12.81 -53.93
C LEU A 179 3.90 13.72 -54.50
N ALA A 180 3.50 14.76 -55.22
CA ALA A 180 4.43 15.71 -55.80
C ALA A 180 5.14 16.53 -54.71
N ILE A 181 6.45 16.76 -54.87
CA ILE A 181 7.23 17.68 -54.03
C ILE A 181 7.41 19.04 -54.72
N PRO A 182 7.70 20.14 -53.99
CA PRO A 182 8.05 21.41 -54.59
C PRO A 182 9.21 21.26 -55.62
N GLY A 183 9.12 21.94 -56.76
CA GLY A 183 10.08 21.81 -57.86
C GLY A 183 9.75 20.69 -58.87
N ALA A 184 8.94 19.68 -58.49
CA ALA A 184 8.58 18.59 -59.40
C ALA A 184 7.60 19.08 -60.48
N PHE A 185 7.71 18.55 -61.71
CA PHE A 185 6.75 18.78 -62.80
C PHE A 185 6.35 20.25 -63.10
N GLY A 186 7.20 21.22 -62.76
CA GLY A 186 6.89 22.64 -62.95
C GLY A 186 6.11 23.28 -61.79
N PHE A 187 5.94 22.59 -60.67
CA PHE A 187 5.63 23.27 -59.40
C PHE A 187 6.84 24.13 -59.03
N GLY A 188 6.66 25.45 -58.94
CA GLY A 188 7.73 26.34 -58.47
C GLY A 188 8.16 26.00 -57.04
N CYS A 189 9.39 26.36 -56.69
CA CYS A 189 9.89 26.30 -55.32
C CYS A 189 10.59 27.61 -54.95
N ALA A 190 10.62 27.92 -53.64
CA ALA A 190 11.48 28.97 -53.13
C ALA A 190 12.89 28.40 -52.92
N PHE A 191 13.89 29.05 -53.49
CA PHE A 191 15.29 28.69 -53.30
C PHE A 191 15.83 29.29 -52.01
N LEU A 192 16.63 28.51 -51.30
CA LEU A 192 17.42 28.94 -50.15
C LEU A 192 18.79 29.49 -50.60
N PRO A 193 19.48 30.32 -49.79
CA PRO A 193 20.81 30.83 -50.13
C PRO A 193 21.85 29.74 -50.47
N GLU A 194 21.71 28.56 -49.88
CA GLU A 194 22.52 27.36 -50.13
C GLU A 194 22.22 26.67 -51.47
N ASP A 195 21.05 26.91 -52.08
CA ASP A 195 20.68 26.35 -53.39
C ASP A 195 21.34 27.10 -54.55
N VAL A 196 21.95 28.26 -54.29
CA VAL A 196 22.52 29.15 -55.31
C VAL A 196 23.78 28.52 -55.92
N ILE A 197 23.69 28.15 -57.19
CA ILE A 197 24.81 27.66 -57.98
C ILE A 197 25.58 28.87 -58.54
N ARG A 198 26.85 28.98 -58.17
CA ARG A 198 27.72 30.09 -58.59
C ARG A 198 28.64 29.68 -59.73
N PHE A 199 28.79 30.56 -60.72
CA PHE A 199 29.69 30.36 -61.85
C PHE A 199 30.65 31.54 -61.98
N ASP A 200 31.95 31.26 -61.98
CA ASP A 200 32.99 32.30 -62.09
C ASP A 200 33.31 32.65 -63.55
N THR A 201 33.13 31.69 -64.47
CA THR A 201 33.43 31.87 -65.90
C THR A 201 32.35 31.30 -66.82
N LYS A 202 32.34 31.75 -68.10
CA LYS A 202 31.50 31.16 -69.16
C LYS A 202 31.75 29.66 -69.34
N SER A 203 32.99 29.21 -69.15
CA SER A 203 33.37 27.80 -69.28
C SER A 203 32.78 26.94 -68.17
N ASP A 204 32.77 27.43 -66.92
CA ASP A 204 32.18 26.73 -65.78
C ASP A 204 30.67 26.56 -65.97
N PHE A 205 30.01 27.65 -66.39
CA PHE A 205 28.59 27.62 -66.72
C PHE A 205 28.28 26.61 -67.83
N LEU A 206 29.04 26.62 -68.93
CA LEU A 206 28.85 25.67 -70.03
C LEU A 206 29.08 24.21 -69.61
N ALA A 207 30.11 23.96 -68.79
CA ALA A 207 30.40 22.62 -68.28
C ALA A 207 29.30 22.09 -67.36
N TRP A 208 28.68 22.96 -66.57
CA TRP A 208 27.53 22.63 -65.74
C TRP A 208 26.26 22.40 -66.58
N VAL A 209 25.92 23.30 -67.51
CA VAL A 209 24.75 23.18 -68.40
C VAL A 209 24.80 21.88 -69.21
N ARG A 210 26.00 21.42 -69.58
CA ARG A 210 26.18 20.12 -70.23
C ARG A 210 25.57 18.98 -69.41
N ASN A 211 25.71 18.98 -68.10
CA ASN A 211 25.25 17.90 -67.22
C ASN A 211 23.93 18.19 -66.50
N ALA A 212 23.37 19.40 -66.64
CA ALA A 212 22.15 19.80 -65.95
C ALA A 212 20.91 19.00 -66.39
N LEU A 213 20.11 18.60 -65.40
CA LEU A 213 18.81 17.97 -65.60
C LEU A 213 17.73 19.03 -65.90
N PRO A 214 16.51 18.65 -66.30
CA PRO A 214 15.42 19.59 -66.52
C PRO A 214 14.85 20.12 -65.19
N GLY A 215 14.88 21.42 -64.96
CA GLY A 215 14.37 21.98 -63.70
C GLY A 215 14.57 23.48 -63.62
N GLU A 216 14.25 24.04 -62.46
CA GLU A 216 14.56 25.43 -62.12
C GLU A 216 15.73 25.45 -61.15
N TYR A 217 16.66 26.38 -61.38
CA TYR A 217 17.88 26.50 -60.61
C TYR A 217 18.10 27.95 -60.22
N SER A 218 18.41 28.20 -58.94
CA SER A 218 18.95 29.49 -58.53
C SER A 218 20.40 29.60 -58.96
N VAL A 219 20.72 30.62 -59.77
CA VAL A 219 22.06 30.80 -60.33
C VAL A 219 22.59 32.20 -60.05
N ALA A 220 23.90 32.30 -59.85
CA ALA A 220 24.59 33.56 -59.69
C ALA A 220 25.97 33.55 -60.38
N GLY A 221 26.46 34.72 -60.79
CA GLY A 221 27.78 34.87 -61.39
C GLY A 221 28.19 36.34 -61.51
N PRO A 222 29.46 36.60 -61.86
CA PRO A 222 29.94 37.96 -62.02
C PRO A 222 29.21 38.74 -63.12
N TYR A 223 29.13 40.05 -62.95
CA TYR A 223 28.54 40.97 -63.93
C TYR A 223 29.27 40.89 -65.28
N ASP A 224 28.52 40.94 -66.38
CA ASP A 224 29.04 40.95 -67.77
C ASP A 224 29.77 39.66 -68.22
N ILE A 225 29.93 38.68 -67.32
CA ILE A 225 30.65 37.44 -67.64
C ILE A 225 29.76 36.42 -68.34
N ILE A 226 28.56 36.08 -67.86
CA ILE A 226 27.74 35.02 -68.48
C ILE A 226 26.84 35.59 -69.58
N ILE A 227 26.17 36.70 -69.30
CA ILE A 227 25.33 37.46 -70.23
C ILE A 227 25.90 38.88 -70.26
N PRO A 228 26.22 39.44 -71.45
CA PRO A 228 26.73 40.80 -71.55
C PRO A 228 25.80 41.84 -70.93
N ASP A 229 26.40 42.87 -70.32
CA ASP A 229 25.72 44.00 -69.67
C ASP A 229 24.68 43.63 -68.59
N THR A 230 24.74 42.40 -68.07
CA THR A 230 23.70 41.82 -67.21
C THR A 230 24.30 41.32 -65.90
N ARG A 231 23.65 41.63 -64.77
CA ARG A 231 23.91 40.93 -63.50
C ARG A 231 23.32 39.52 -63.61
N PHE A 232 24.18 38.53 -63.72
CA PHE A 232 23.77 37.12 -63.80
C PHE A 232 23.39 36.60 -62.41
N GLU A 233 22.23 37.00 -61.92
CA GLU A 233 21.65 36.49 -60.68
C GLU A 233 20.13 36.34 -60.86
N GLY A 234 19.59 35.18 -60.53
CA GLY A 234 18.18 34.87 -60.74
C GLY A 234 17.90 33.38 -60.92
N VAL A 235 16.78 33.08 -61.58
CA VAL A 235 16.34 31.69 -61.79
C VAL A 235 16.62 31.27 -63.22
N LEU A 236 17.24 30.10 -63.41
CA LEU A 236 17.45 29.47 -64.69
C LEU A 236 16.53 28.27 -64.84
N SER A 237 15.59 28.35 -65.78
CA SER A 237 14.73 27.23 -66.17
C SER A 237 15.36 26.46 -67.33
N ILE A 238 15.57 25.15 -67.14
CA ILE A 238 16.17 24.25 -68.12
C ILE A 238 15.12 23.22 -68.55
N ARG A 239 14.92 23.10 -69.86
CA ARG A 239 14.09 22.05 -70.47
C ARG A 239 14.89 21.28 -71.48
N TRP A 240 14.81 19.95 -71.46
CA TRP A 240 15.31 19.14 -72.56
C TRP A 240 14.34 19.23 -73.74
N THR A 241 14.86 19.48 -74.94
CA THR A 241 14.06 19.79 -76.13
C THR A 241 13.98 18.66 -77.14
N ASP A 242 14.74 17.59 -76.94
CA ASP A 242 14.77 16.44 -77.82
C ASP A 242 13.76 15.37 -77.37
N ALA A 243 12.91 14.93 -78.30
CA ALA A 243 11.88 13.91 -78.07
C ALA A 243 12.45 12.47 -78.12
N ARG A 244 13.63 12.25 -77.53
CA ARG A 244 14.33 10.95 -77.54
C ARG A 244 14.26 10.27 -76.18
N PRO A 245 13.29 9.39 -75.91
CA PRO A 245 13.17 8.76 -74.59
C PRO A 245 14.38 7.87 -74.22
N GLU A 246 15.12 7.35 -75.20
CA GLU A 246 16.23 6.42 -75.02
C GLU A 246 17.53 7.02 -74.48
N THR A 247 17.70 8.34 -74.48
CA THR A 247 18.91 9.00 -73.95
C THR A 247 18.64 9.61 -72.59
N THR A 248 19.06 8.94 -71.51
CA THR A 248 18.89 9.46 -70.15
C THR A 248 20.08 10.31 -69.68
N GLU A 249 21.20 10.25 -70.40
CA GLU A 249 22.42 11.00 -70.07
C GLU A 249 22.28 12.50 -70.42
N PRO A 250 22.37 13.42 -69.44
CA PRO A 250 22.16 14.85 -69.67
C PRO A 250 23.11 15.49 -70.69
N ARG A 251 24.33 14.97 -70.81
CA ARG A 251 25.39 15.48 -71.69
C ARG A 251 25.06 15.39 -73.18
N TYR A 252 24.17 14.47 -73.57
CA TYR A 252 23.76 14.23 -74.95
C TYR A 252 22.37 14.79 -75.25
N ARG A 253 21.87 15.70 -74.41
CA ARG A 253 20.55 16.33 -74.53
C ARG A 253 20.67 17.76 -74.99
N ALA A 254 19.90 18.11 -76.02
CA ALA A 254 19.68 19.50 -76.38
C ALA A 254 18.82 20.18 -75.30
N LYS A 255 19.18 21.39 -74.89
CA LYS A 255 18.49 22.10 -73.81
C LYS A 255 18.06 23.49 -74.23
N SER A 256 16.85 23.85 -73.85
CA SER A 256 16.33 25.21 -73.84
C SER A 256 16.57 25.79 -72.45
N LEU A 257 17.25 26.93 -72.39
CA LEU A 257 17.53 27.64 -71.15
C LEU A 257 16.80 28.98 -71.18
N THR A 258 16.07 29.29 -70.12
CA THR A 258 15.45 30.60 -69.92
C THR A 258 15.91 31.14 -68.58
N PHE A 259 16.61 32.26 -68.59
CA PHE A 259 17.09 32.94 -67.39
C PHE A 259 16.17 34.10 -67.04
N TYR A 260 15.69 34.13 -65.81
CA TYR A 260 14.87 35.18 -65.21
C TYR A 260 15.73 35.94 -64.21
N GLY A 261 16.25 37.09 -64.63
CA GLY A 261 17.12 37.90 -63.78
C GLY A 261 16.36 38.62 -62.68
N ILE A 262 16.97 38.78 -61.51
CA ILE A 262 16.37 39.49 -60.36
C ILE A 262 16.01 40.95 -60.67
N ASN A 263 16.63 41.55 -61.67
CA ASN A 263 16.37 42.93 -62.07
C ASN A 263 15.28 43.05 -63.15
N GLY A 264 14.65 41.93 -63.56
CA GLY A 264 13.57 41.91 -64.56
C GLY A 264 13.90 41.38 -65.96
N PRO A 265 15.14 41.47 -66.50
CA PRO A 265 15.45 40.90 -67.80
C PRO A 265 15.22 39.39 -67.88
N ILE A 266 14.67 38.94 -69.01
CA ILE A 266 14.50 37.53 -69.34
C ILE A 266 15.32 37.24 -70.59
N TYR A 267 16.22 36.27 -70.51
CA TYR A 267 17.06 35.87 -71.64
C TYR A 267 16.83 34.40 -71.98
N HIS A 268 16.94 34.09 -73.26
CA HIS A 268 16.83 32.73 -73.76
C HIS A 268 18.09 32.31 -74.49
N THR A 269 18.52 31.07 -74.29
CA THR A 269 19.61 30.45 -75.06
C THR A 269 19.36 28.96 -75.25
N ARG A 270 20.09 28.35 -76.19
CA ARG A 270 20.04 26.90 -76.43
C ARG A 270 21.40 26.28 -76.26
N TYR A 271 21.44 25.16 -75.54
CA TYR A 271 22.59 24.27 -75.49
C TYR A 271 22.48 23.22 -76.59
N CYS A 272 23.47 23.20 -77.47
CA CYS A 272 23.66 22.17 -78.49
C CYS A 272 24.77 21.23 -78.05
N TYR A 273 24.51 19.93 -78.01
CA TYR A 273 25.52 18.93 -77.64
C TYR A 273 26.37 18.44 -78.84
N TRP A 274 25.83 18.54 -80.07
CA TRP A 274 26.44 18.07 -81.31
C TRP A 274 26.40 19.17 -82.40
N PRO A 275 27.39 19.29 -83.30
CA PRO A 275 28.64 18.52 -83.36
C PRO A 275 29.70 18.97 -82.35
N ILE A 276 29.54 20.17 -81.77
CA ILE A 276 30.41 20.73 -80.73
C ILE A 276 29.51 21.25 -79.62
N SER A 277 29.80 20.88 -78.38
CA SER A 277 29.06 21.35 -77.20
C SER A 277 29.21 22.86 -77.03
N ARG A 278 28.12 23.63 -77.20
CA ARG A 278 28.12 25.10 -77.11
C ARG A 278 26.74 25.68 -76.80
N LEU A 279 26.71 26.95 -76.39
CA LEU A 279 25.50 27.78 -76.33
C LEU A 279 25.35 28.57 -77.64
N THR A 280 24.11 28.82 -78.09
CA THR A 280 23.81 29.56 -79.32
C THR A 280 23.86 31.09 -79.18
N GLY A 281 24.25 31.59 -78.01
CA GLY A 281 24.12 33.01 -77.63
C GLY A 281 22.82 33.28 -76.87
N TRP A 282 22.80 34.36 -76.09
CA TRP A 282 21.63 34.81 -75.34
C TRP A 282 20.85 35.82 -76.20
N VAL A 283 19.53 35.67 -76.25
CA VAL A 283 18.57 36.58 -76.90
C VAL A 283 17.50 37.02 -75.94
#